data_AF-A0A349E7V2-F1
#
_entry.id   AF-A0A349E7V2-F1
#
_cell.length_a   1.000
_cell.length_b   1.000
_cell.length_c   1.000
_cell.angle_alpha   90.00
_cell.angle_beta   90.00
_cell.angle_gamma   90.00
#
_symmetry.space_group_name_H-M   'P 1'
#
loop_
_entity.id
_entity.type
_entity.pdbx_description
1 polymer ?
#
loop_
_entity_poly.entity_id
_entity_poly.type
_entity_poly.pdbx_seq_one_letter_code
_entity_poly.pdbx_strand_id
1 'polypeptide(L)'
;MDLFQNYFVGLNYLLNDEPDEAIDTFIKALEINSETIETHLALGALLRRRGKVDKAINVHQALLARPNLEPNFTNLVRLQLALDYIAAGLLDRAERLLKEVLEDGGEAKWDALAQLITIYQTEKEWEKAIASSTELLKRPRYKKDAELLGSAAHFCCELAEQYLQNNQDLQARAEIKRAFTFERKSVRAMLLLADIEQLEGNYKAAIKELLRIRGAKPEFVPQLLERLKNCYMHLGSEDELEKLLKAMVADDSSTEAALMLAKIISEKSKNSDAIELLKKHLEQFPSLNALIELLNLQLDSVDEEVATGLKSLLNLAEAQAQKSSEYQCHHCGFETKSFFWMCPSCKKWDEIHPLSVLPNRQTSITNQ
;
A
#
# COMPACT_ATOMS: atom_id res chain seq x y z
N MET A 1 -18.49 45.76 -19.44
CA MET A 1 -17.27 45.46 -20.24
C MET A 1 -16.03 45.45 -19.35
N ASP A 2 -15.91 46.33 -18.35
CA ASP A 2 -14.79 46.35 -17.38
C ASP A 2 -14.65 45.09 -16.49
N LEU A 3 -15.76 44.46 -16.08
CA LEU A 3 -15.70 43.32 -15.14
C LEU A 3 -14.97 42.10 -15.72
N PHE A 4 -15.30 41.73 -16.96
CA PHE A 4 -14.64 40.64 -17.68
C PHE A 4 -13.16 40.94 -17.96
N GLN A 5 -12.84 42.21 -18.22
CA GLN A 5 -11.47 42.64 -18.48
C GLN A 5 -10.61 42.58 -17.21
N ASN A 6 -11.15 43.04 -16.07
CA ASN A 6 -10.47 42.94 -14.78
C ASN A 6 -10.35 41.49 -14.29
N TYR A 7 -11.33 40.64 -14.60
CA TYR A 7 -11.27 39.19 -14.37
C TYR A 7 -10.12 38.53 -15.15
N PHE A 8 -10.04 38.77 -16.47
CA PHE A 8 -8.95 38.23 -17.30
C PHE A 8 -7.57 38.76 -16.90
N VAL A 9 -7.48 40.03 -16.51
CA VAL A 9 -6.23 40.65 -16.05
C VAL A 9 -5.76 40.04 -14.72
N GLY A 10 -6.63 39.93 -13.72
CA GLY A 10 -6.26 39.30 -12.44
C GLY A 10 -5.98 37.80 -12.57
N LEU A 11 -6.65 37.09 -13.49
CA LEU A 11 -6.35 35.70 -13.83
C LEU A 11 -4.95 35.56 -14.46
N ASN A 12 -4.59 36.46 -15.37
CA ASN A 12 -3.28 36.45 -16.03
C ASN A 12 -2.14 36.70 -15.02
N TYR A 13 -2.33 37.64 -14.09
CA TYR A 13 -1.39 37.87 -12.98
C TYR A 13 -1.23 36.65 -12.05
N LEU A 14 -2.35 36.01 -11.66
CA LEU A 14 -2.33 34.78 -10.85
C LEU A 14 -1.58 33.63 -11.53
N LEU A 15 -1.71 33.51 -12.87
CA LEU A 15 -1.04 32.50 -13.66
C LEU A 15 0.47 32.77 -13.81
N ASN A 16 0.89 34.03 -13.82
CA ASN A 16 2.29 34.46 -14.06
C ASN A 16 3.13 34.70 -12.79
N ASP A 17 2.57 34.47 -11.60
CA ASP A 17 3.28 34.55 -10.30
C ASP A 17 3.78 35.93 -9.86
N GLU A 18 3.18 36.99 -10.38
CA GLU A 18 3.42 38.35 -9.92
C GLU A 18 2.56 38.64 -8.66
N PRO A 19 3.16 39.02 -7.50
CA PRO A 19 2.48 38.96 -6.21
C PRO A 19 1.79 40.28 -5.78
N ASP A 20 0.80 40.08 -4.91
CA ASP A 20 0.13 41.01 -3.99
C ASP A 20 -0.96 41.95 -4.53
N GLU A 21 -0.72 42.82 -5.51
CA GLU A 21 -1.76 43.77 -5.97
C GLU A 21 -2.84 43.13 -6.86
N ALA A 22 -2.50 42.01 -7.49
CA ALA A 22 -3.37 41.28 -8.39
C ALA A 22 -4.46 40.48 -7.68
N ILE A 23 -4.20 39.95 -6.48
CA ILE A 23 -5.19 39.16 -5.72
C ILE A 23 -6.29 40.09 -5.21
N ASP A 24 -5.93 41.25 -4.66
CA ASP A 24 -6.90 42.24 -4.21
C ASP A 24 -7.72 42.81 -5.37
N THR A 25 -7.08 43.06 -6.51
CA THR A 25 -7.77 43.52 -7.73
C THR A 25 -8.70 42.43 -8.27
N PHE A 26 -8.27 41.17 -8.23
CA PHE A 26 -9.09 40.02 -8.64
C PHE A 26 -10.28 39.80 -7.68
N ILE A 27 -10.06 39.77 -6.36
CA ILE A 27 -11.11 39.67 -5.33
C ILE A 27 -12.12 40.82 -5.44
N LYS A 28 -11.66 42.06 -5.74
CA LYS A 28 -12.52 43.23 -5.94
C LYS A 28 -13.26 43.22 -7.29
N ALA A 29 -12.67 42.63 -8.34
CA ALA A 29 -13.27 42.51 -9.67
C ALA A 29 -14.33 41.40 -9.75
N LEU A 30 -14.48 40.59 -8.71
CA LEU A 30 -15.37 39.43 -8.69
C LEU A 30 -16.69 39.78 -8.02
N GLU A 31 -17.68 40.15 -8.82
CA GLU A 31 -19.07 39.95 -8.43
C GLU A 31 -19.33 38.43 -8.36
N ILE A 32 -19.22 37.88 -7.15
CA ILE A 32 -19.52 36.47 -6.88
C ILE A 32 -21.04 36.35 -6.81
N ASN A 33 -21.65 35.88 -7.89
CA ASN A 33 -23.05 35.51 -7.96
C ASN A 33 -23.15 33.98 -8.10
N SER A 34 -24.38 33.45 -8.09
CA SER A 34 -24.62 32.00 -8.23
C SER A 34 -24.06 31.40 -9.52
N GLU A 35 -23.82 32.23 -10.56
CA GLU A 35 -23.27 31.79 -11.85
C GLU A 35 -21.73 31.74 -11.85
N THR A 36 -21.05 32.54 -11.02
CA THR A 36 -19.59 32.62 -11.03
C THR A 36 -18.91 31.73 -9.99
N ILE A 37 -19.63 31.24 -8.96
CA ILE A 37 -19.04 30.46 -7.86
C ILE A 37 -18.28 29.21 -8.31
N GLU A 38 -18.79 28.48 -9.28
CA GLU A 38 -18.11 27.29 -9.83
C GLU A 38 -16.78 27.64 -10.47
N THR A 39 -16.70 28.81 -11.11
CA THR A 39 -15.48 29.31 -11.73
C THR A 39 -14.41 29.61 -10.67
N HIS A 40 -14.83 30.16 -9.53
CA HIS A 40 -13.91 30.40 -8.42
C HIS A 40 -13.41 29.13 -7.76
N LEU A 41 -14.28 28.13 -7.58
CA LEU A 41 -13.89 26.81 -7.08
C LEU A 41 -12.85 26.16 -8.02
N ALA A 42 -13.08 26.25 -9.32
CA ALA A 42 -12.13 25.75 -10.33
C ALA A 42 -10.78 26.48 -10.28
N LEU A 43 -10.78 27.79 -10.06
CA LEU A 43 -9.56 28.58 -9.91
C LEU A 43 -8.76 28.17 -8.66
N GLY A 44 -9.40 28.08 -7.50
CA GLY A 44 -8.72 27.66 -6.27
C GLY A 44 -8.12 26.26 -6.44
N ALA A 45 -8.85 25.32 -7.05
CA ALA A 45 -8.34 24.00 -7.39
C ALA A 45 -7.14 24.03 -8.36
N LEU A 46 -7.14 24.94 -9.35
CA LEU A 46 -6.01 25.12 -10.27
C LEU A 46 -4.78 25.68 -9.54
N LEU A 47 -4.95 26.66 -8.65
CA LEU A 47 -3.88 27.22 -7.84
C LEU A 47 -3.24 26.16 -6.95
N ARG A 48 -4.06 25.34 -6.28
CA ARG A 48 -3.61 24.18 -5.48
C ARG A 48 -2.78 23.20 -6.33
N ARG A 49 -3.26 22.83 -7.52
CA ARG A 49 -2.53 21.93 -8.45
C ARG A 49 -1.19 22.48 -8.93
N ARG A 50 -1.05 23.81 -9.02
CA ARG A 50 0.22 24.49 -9.35
C ARG A 50 1.14 24.68 -8.14
N GLY A 51 0.77 24.16 -6.96
CA GLY A 51 1.52 24.33 -5.72
C GLY A 51 1.34 25.69 -5.04
N LYS A 52 0.48 26.57 -5.57
CA LYS A 52 0.16 27.88 -4.97
C LYS A 52 -0.91 27.75 -3.90
N VAL A 53 -0.64 26.93 -2.88
CA VAL A 53 -1.63 26.50 -1.88
C VAL A 53 -2.16 27.68 -1.05
N ASP A 54 -1.30 28.61 -0.63
CA ASP A 54 -1.75 29.79 0.15
C ASP A 54 -2.75 30.66 -0.63
N LYS A 55 -2.54 30.81 -1.95
CA LYS A 55 -3.47 31.57 -2.81
C LYS A 55 -4.81 30.83 -2.95
N ALA A 56 -4.79 29.49 -3.03
CA ALA A 56 -6.01 28.69 -3.08
C ALA A 56 -6.83 28.83 -1.78
N ILE A 57 -6.16 28.76 -0.62
CA ILE A 57 -6.77 28.97 0.70
C ILE A 57 -7.47 30.33 0.76
N ASN A 58 -6.79 31.41 0.34
CA ASN A 58 -7.37 32.75 0.34
C ASN A 58 -8.63 32.85 -0.53
N VAL A 59 -8.61 32.24 -1.73
CA VAL A 59 -9.76 32.22 -2.63
C VAL A 59 -10.95 31.51 -1.99
N HIS A 60 -10.77 30.29 -1.47
CA HIS A 60 -11.89 29.54 -0.89
C HIS A 60 -12.35 30.10 0.47
N GLN A 61 -11.47 30.70 1.27
CA GLN A 61 -11.87 31.45 2.47
C GLN A 61 -12.72 32.67 2.12
N ALA A 62 -12.34 33.43 1.08
CA ALA A 62 -13.10 34.58 0.62
C ALA A 62 -14.49 34.18 0.09
N LEU A 63 -14.61 33.01 -0.55
CA LEU A 63 -15.91 32.45 -0.94
C LEU A 63 -16.74 32.07 0.29
N LEU A 64 -16.14 31.40 1.27
CA LEU A 64 -16.85 30.92 2.46
C LEU A 64 -17.36 32.06 3.34
N ALA A 65 -16.68 33.20 3.34
CA ALA A 65 -17.06 34.39 4.10
C ALA A 65 -18.25 35.18 3.50
N ARG A 66 -18.76 34.78 2.31
CA ARG A 66 -19.85 35.51 1.64
C ARG A 66 -21.19 35.28 2.35
N PRO A 67 -21.97 36.35 2.59
CA PRO A 67 -23.31 36.21 3.12
C PRO A 67 -24.23 35.56 2.08
N ASN A 68 -25.23 34.79 2.54
CA ASN A 68 -26.28 34.18 1.72
C ASN A 68 -25.81 33.15 0.67
N LEU A 69 -24.70 32.46 0.94
CA LEU A 69 -24.29 31.32 0.12
C LEU A 69 -25.31 30.18 0.25
N GLU A 70 -25.76 29.60 -0.86
CA GLU A 70 -26.68 28.46 -0.76
C GLU A 70 -26.00 27.29 -0.02
N PRO A 71 -26.74 26.50 0.77
CA PRO A 71 -26.16 25.42 1.56
C PRO A 71 -25.30 24.43 0.75
N ASN A 72 -25.75 24.07 -0.46
CA ASN A 72 -25.00 23.17 -1.34
C ASN A 72 -23.64 23.76 -1.75
N PHE A 73 -23.62 25.04 -2.12
CA PHE A 73 -22.36 25.73 -2.45
C PHE A 73 -21.47 25.91 -1.23
N THR A 74 -22.04 26.12 -0.05
CA THR A 74 -21.29 26.21 1.21
C THR A 74 -20.49 24.94 1.46
N ASN A 75 -21.11 23.77 1.31
CA ASN A 75 -20.41 22.49 1.48
C ASN A 75 -19.36 22.22 0.40
N LEU A 76 -19.59 22.64 -0.85
CA LEU A 76 -18.58 22.55 -1.90
C LEU A 76 -17.37 23.45 -1.63
N VAL A 77 -17.59 24.67 -1.15
CA VAL A 77 -16.51 25.59 -0.76
C VAL A 77 -15.73 25.04 0.43
N ARG A 78 -16.42 24.54 1.47
CA ARG A 78 -15.77 23.87 2.62
C ARG A 78 -14.91 22.69 2.17
N LEU A 79 -15.43 21.85 1.28
CA LEU A 79 -14.69 20.71 0.73
C LEU A 79 -13.43 21.17 -0.01
N GLN A 80 -13.52 22.18 -0.89
CA GLN A 80 -12.35 22.69 -1.61
C GLN A 80 -11.33 23.33 -0.67
N LEU A 81 -11.77 24.09 0.34
CA LEU A 81 -10.88 24.67 1.35
C LEU A 81 -10.22 23.59 2.21
N ALA A 82 -10.93 22.51 2.54
CA ALA A 82 -10.34 21.36 3.22
C ALA A 82 -9.25 20.69 2.37
N LEU A 83 -9.46 20.54 1.05
CA LEU A 83 -8.43 20.04 0.14
C LEU A 83 -7.19 20.93 0.09
N ASP A 84 -7.36 22.25 0.19
CA ASP A 84 -6.21 23.17 0.31
C ASP A 84 -5.47 22.98 1.62
N TYR A 85 -6.18 22.84 2.73
CA TYR A 85 -5.57 22.55 4.03
C TYR A 85 -4.83 21.20 4.05
N ILE A 86 -5.37 20.16 3.41
CA ILE A 86 -4.65 18.88 3.23
C ILE A 86 -3.35 19.12 2.45
N ALA A 87 -3.40 19.86 1.34
CA ALA A 87 -2.21 20.18 0.55
C ALA A 87 -1.18 21.02 1.31
N ALA A 88 -1.62 21.83 2.28
CA ALA A 88 -0.77 22.60 3.19
C ALA A 88 -0.29 21.81 4.41
N GLY A 89 -0.74 20.57 4.62
CA GLY A 89 -0.46 19.78 5.83
C GLY A 89 -1.22 20.24 7.08
N LEU A 90 -2.22 21.12 6.94
CA LEU A 90 -3.06 21.65 8.03
C LEU A 90 -4.25 20.71 8.31
N LEU A 91 -3.97 19.46 8.69
CA LEU A 91 -4.95 18.38 8.77
C LEU A 91 -6.09 18.65 9.77
N ASP A 92 -5.81 19.20 10.96
CA ASP A 92 -6.83 19.56 11.95
C ASP A 92 -7.90 20.53 11.38
N ARG A 93 -7.43 21.51 10.58
CA ARG A 93 -8.33 22.50 9.96
C ARG A 93 -9.16 21.87 8.86
N ALA A 94 -8.58 20.95 8.09
CA ALA A 94 -9.28 20.18 7.08
C ALA A 94 -10.35 19.28 7.72
N GLU A 95 -9.98 18.51 8.75
CA GLU A 95 -10.89 17.59 9.46
C GLU A 95 -12.11 18.34 9.98
N ARG A 96 -11.93 19.51 10.60
CA ARG A 96 -13.05 20.34 11.09
C ARG A 96 -14.03 20.73 9.99
N LEU A 97 -13.53 21.26 8.86
CA LEU A 97 -14.40 21.65 7.75
C LEU A 97 -15.13 20.44 7.15
N LEU A 98 -14.46 19.31 7.03
CA LEU A 98 -15.07 18.09 6.50
C LEU A 98 -16.15 17.55 7.43
N LYS A 99 -15.98 17.65 8.76
CA LYS A 99 -17.01 17.30 9.74
C LYS A 99 -18.25 18.21 9.63
N GLU A 100 -18.06 19.52 9.44
CA GLU A 100 -19.19 20.44 9.16
C GLU A 100 -19.95 20.00 7.89
N VAL A 101 -19.25 19.59 6.83
CA VAL A 101 -19.88 19.04 5.61
C VAL A 101 -20.65 17.74 5.91
N LEU A 102 -20.14 16.87 6.80
CA LEU A 102 -20.85 15.67 7.20
C LEU A 102 -22.14 15.95 7.97
N GLU A 103 -22.11 16.95 8.86
CA GLU A 103 -23.25 17.38 9.67
C GLU A 103 -24.37 17.95 8.80
N ASP A 104 -24.02 18.80 7.82
CA ASP A 104 -24.97 19.40 6.89
C ASP A 104 -25.52 18.38 5.86
N GLY A 105 -24.76 17.34 5.55
CA GLY A 105 -25.17 16.26 4.65
C GLY A 105 -25.12 16.63 3.16
N GLY A 106 -26.07 16.09 2.38
CA GLY A 106 -26.12 16.27 0.92
C GLY A 106 -25.10 15.42 0.16
N GLU A 107 -24.85 15.74 -1.12
CA GLU A 107 -23.94 14.97 -1.97
C GLU A 107 -22.46 15.12 -1.58
N ALA A 108 -22.06 16.33 -1.14
CA ALA A 108 -20.69 16.63 -0.73
C ALA A 108 -20.21 15.79 0.47
N LYS A 109 -21.13 15.28 1.29
CA LYS A 109 -20.84 14.37 2.41
C LYS A 109 -19.97 13.19 1.98
N TRP A 110 -20.20 12.64 0.78
CA TRP A 110 -19.49 11.44 0.33
C TRP A 110 -18.03 11.74 -0.03
N ASP A 111 -17.78 12.87 -0.67
CA ASP A 111 -16.42 13.33 -0.95
C ASP A 111 -15.72 13.72 0.35
N ALA A 112 -16.45 14.31 1.30
CA ALA A 112 -15.90 14.63 2.61
C ALA A 112 -15.48 13.38 3.39
N LEU A 113 -16.29 12.31 3.38
CA LEU A 113 -15.92 11.01 3.95
C LEU A 113 -14.64 10.44 3.32
N ALA A 114 -14.52 10.50 2.00
CA ALA A 114 -13.32 10.03 1.30
C ALA A 114 -12.06 10.79 1.75
N GLN A 115 -12.15 12.12 1.89
CA GLN A 115 -11.03 12.93 2.40
C GLN A 115 -10.72 12.65 3.87
N LEU A 116 -11.74 12.47 4.72
CA LEU A 116 -11.54 12.12 6.13
C LEU A 116 -10.84 10.77 6.29
N ILE A 117 -11.16 9.77 5.46
CA ILE A 117 -10.44 8.48 5.45
C ILE A 117 -8.96 8.70 5.16
N THR A 118 -8.62 9.55 4.18
CA THR A 118 -7.22 9.89 3.86
C THR A 118 -6.52 10.60 5.03
N ILE A 119 -7.18 11.55 5.71
CA ILE A 119 -6.65 12.24 6.89
C ILE A 119 -6.39 11.23 8.00
N TYR A 120 -7.40 10.43 8.37
CA TYR A 120 -7.29 9.46 9.47
C TYR A 120 -6.26 8.36 9.20
N GLN A 121 -6.09 7.93 7.94
CA GLN A 121 -4.99 7.03 7.56
C GLN A 121 -3.62 7.70 7.77
N THR A 122 -3.49 8.98 7.42
CA THR A 122 -2.24 9.74 7.56
C THR A 122 -1.86 9.93 9.03
N GLU A 123 -2.85 10.24 9.87
CA GLU A 123 -2.68 10.46 11.30
C GLU A 123 -2.70 9.17 12.13
N LYS A 124 -2.91 8.01 11.47
CA LYS A 124 -3.02 6.68 12.09
C LYS A 124 -4.19 6.57 13.08
N GLU A 125 -5.25 7.33 12.87
CA GLU A 125 -6.50 7.25 13.63
C GLU A 125 -7.42 6.16 13.06
N TRP A 126 -6.97 4.91 13.17
CA TRP A 126 -7.55 3.77 12.48
C TRP A 126 -9.04 3.54 12.75
N GLU A 127 -9.50 3.74 14.00
CA GLU A 127 -10.92 3.56 14.34
C GLU A 127 -11.81 4.57 13.61
N LYS A 128 -11.37 5.84 13.52
CA LYS A 128 -12.09 6.86 12.76
C LYS A 128 -12.07 6.59 11.26
N ALA A 129 -10.95 6.06 10.74
CA ALA A 129 -10.84 5.63 9.35
C ALA A 129 -11.83 4.48 9.04
N ILE A 130 -11.93 3.47 9.91
CA ILE A 130 -12.86 2.33 9.77
C ILE A 130 -14.32 2.81 9.83
N ALA A 131 -14.65 3.67 10.79
CA ALA A 131 -16.00 4.23 10.90
C ALA A 131 -16.40 5.01 9.64
N SER A 132 -15.50 5.85 9.12
CA SER A 132 -15.72 6.64 7.91
C SER A 132 -15.84 5.75 6.66
N SER A 133 -14.99 4.73 6.52
CA SER A 133 -15.07 3.73 5.45
C SER A 133 -16.39 2.96 5.50
N THR A 134 -16.82 2.53 6.69
CA THR A 134 -18.09 1.81 6.89
C THR A 134 -19.29 2.65 6.46
N GLU A 135 -19.29 3.94 6.81
CA GLU A 135 -20.34 4.87 6.37
C GLU A 135 -20.32 5.06 4.84
N LEU A 136 -19.14 5.25 4.23
CA LEU A 136 -19.01 5.44 2.80
C LEU A 136 -19.46 4.20 2.00
N LEU A 137 -19.15 2.99 2.50
CA LEU A 137 -19.56 1.70 1.91
C LEU A 137 -21.08 1.47 1.91
N LYS A 138 -21.87 2.23 2.68
CA LYS A 138 -23.35 2.17 2.61
C LYS A 138 -23.88 2.69 1.27
N ARG A 139 -23.14 3.56 0.58
CA ARG A 139 -23.55 4.11 -0.72
C ARG A 139 -23.40 3.04 -1.81
N PRO A 140 -24.42 2.83 -2.66
CA PRO A 140 -24.39 1.79 -3.70
C PRO A 140 -23.16 1.82 -4.61
N ARG A 141 -22.67 3.03 -4.93
CA ARG A 141 -21.46 3.23 -5.75
C ARG A 141 -20.20 2.62 -5.12
N TYR A 142 -20.06 2.69 -3.80
CA TYR A 142 -18.87 2.25 -3.07
C TYR A 142 -19.02 0.87 -2.43
N LYS A 143 -20.25 0.34 -2.33
CA LYS A 143 -20.54 -0.93 -1.64
C LYS A 143 -19.66 -2.12 -2.05
N LYS A 144 -19.16 -2.13 -3.30
CA LYS A 144 -18.27 -3.17 -3.84
C LYS A 144 -16.92 -2.63 -4.31
N ASP A 145 -16.55 -1.43 -3.85
CA ASP A 145 -15.26 -0.84 -4.15
C ASP A 145 -14.15 -1.65 -3.47
N ALA A 146 -13.35 -2.34 -4.28
CA ALA A 146 -12.32 -3.25 -3.79
C ALA A 146 -11.21 -2.50 -3.04
N GLU A 147 -10.85 -1.29 -3.47
CA GLU A 147 -9.79 -0.50 -2.84
C GLU A 147 -10.24 -0.03 -1.45
N LEU A 148 -11.49 0.45 -1.33
CA LEU A 148 -12.03 0.89 -0.05
C LEU A 148 -12.22 -0.28 0.92
N LEU A 149 -12.72 -1.43 0.44
CA LEU A 149 -12.85 -2.64 1.25
C LEU A 149 -11.50 -3.15 1.75
N GLY A 150 -10.49 -3.22 0.86
CA GLY A 150 -9.14 -3.63 1.22
C GLY A 150 -8.49 -2.67 2.22
N SER A 151 -8.59 -1.36 1.99
CA SER A 151 -8.08 -0.35 2.92
C SER A 151 -8.73 -0.46 4.30
N ALA A 152 -10.06 -0.65 4.38
CA ALA A 152 -10.76 -0.84 5.64
C ALA A 152 -10.31 -2.11 6.38
N ALA A 153 -10.04 -3.21 5.65
CA ALA A 153 -9.46 -4.42 6.22
C ALA A 153 -8.05 -4.17 6.79
N HIS A 154 -7.21 -3.40 6.08
CA HIS A 154 -5.88 -3.01 6.57
C HIS A 154 -5.94 -2.13 7.81
N PHE A 155 -6.88 -1.19 7.91
CA PHE A 155 -7.06 -0.39 9.13
C PHE A 155 -7.39 -1.26 10.35
N CYS A 156 -8.23 -2.28 10.16
CA CYS A 156 -8.50 -3.27 11.21
C CYS A 156 -7.22 -4.05 11.58
N CYS A 157 -6.38 -4.39 10.59
CA CYS A 157 -5.10 -5.07 10.84
C CYS A 157 -4.10 -4.18 11.61
N GLU A 158 -4.05 -2.87 11.32
CA GLU A 158 -3.24 -1.92 12.08
C GLU A 158 -3.66 -1.85 13.56
N LEU A 159 -4.98 -1.81 13.84
CA LEU A 159 -5.48 -1.89 15.21
C LEU A 159 -5.14 -3.23 15.87
N ALA A 160 -5.28 -4.33 15.12
CA ALA A 160 -4.91 -5.65 15.63
C ALA A 160 -3.44 -5.70 16.03
N GLU A 161 -2.53 -5.17 15.20
CA GLU A 161 -1.10 -5.08 15.52
C GLU A 161 -0.83 -4.21 16.74
N GLN A 162 -1.52 -3.07 16.89
CA GLN A 162 -1.42 -2.23 18.10
C GLN A 162 -1.86 -2.98 19.36
N TYR A 163 -2.95 -3.76 19.28
CA TYR A 163 -3.40 -4.60 20.39
C TYR A 163 -2.38 -5.71 20.70
N LEU A 164 -1.77 -6.34 19.69
CA LEU A 164 -0.74 -7.36 19.88
C LEU A 164 0.52 -6.79 20.55
N GLN A 165 0.96 -5.59 20.15
CA GLN A 165 2.09 -4.90 20.80
C GLN A 165 1.83 -4.64 22.29
N ASN A 166 0.56 -4.51 22.68
CA ASN A 166 0.12 -4.34 24.06
C ASN A 166 -0.26 -5.66 24.77
N ASN A 167 -0.02 -6.83 24.14
CA ASN A 167 -0.39 -8.17 24.63
C ASN A 167 -1.91 -8.33 24.86
N GLN A 168 -2.73 -7.71 24.00
CA GLN A 168 -4.19 -7.71 24.07
C GLN A 168 -4.79 -8.62 22.97
N ASP A 169 -4.47 -9.91 23.03
CA ASP A 169 -4.75 -10.88 21.96
C ASP A 169 -6.25 -11.04 21.66
N LEU A 170 -7.12 -10.96 22.68
CA LEU A 170 -8.57 -11.04 22.50
C LEU A 170 -9.11 -9.88 21.65
N GLN A 171 -8.63 -8.66 21.92
CA GLN A 171 -8.97 -7.47 21.15
C GLN A 171 -8.39 -7.55 19.74
N ALA A 172 -7.13 -8.00 19.59
CA ALA A 172 -6.53 -8.22 18.29
C ALA A 172 -7.33 -9.21 17.43
N ARG A 173 -7.77 -10.33 18.02
CA ARG A 173 -8.64 -11.32 17.35
C ARG A 173 -9.99 -10.73 16.95
N ALA A 174 -10.56 -9.82 17.75
CA ALA A 174 -11.80 -9.14 17.40
C ALA A 174 -11.61 -8.22 16.19
N GLU A 175 -10.50 -7.49 16.13
CA GLU A 175 -10.14 -6.63 15.00
C GLU A 175 -9.87 -7.42 13.72
N ILE A 176 -9.16 -8.55 13.81
CA ILE A 176 -8.95 -9.46 12.68
C ILE A 176 -10.29 -9.99 12.14
N LYS A 177 -11.22 -10.37 13.02
CA LYS A 177 -12.58 -10.76 12.62
C LYS A 177 -13.30 -9.62 11.90
N ARG A 178 -13.13 -8.39 12.37
CA ARG A 178 -13.66 -7.19 11.73
C ARG A 178 -13.05 -6.98 10.34
N ALA A 179 -11.75 -7.19 10.17
CA ALA A 179 -11.08 -7.15 8.87
C ALA A 179 -11.71 -8.12 7.86
N PHE A 180 -12.02 -9.36 8.27
CA PHE A 180 -12.68 -10.35 7.40
C PHE A 180 -14.11 -9.99 6.98
N THR A 181 -14.77 -9.06 7.69
CA THR A 181 -16.09 -8.55 7.28
C THR A 181 -15.98 -7.61 6.08
N PHE A 182 -14.87 -6.89 5.94
CA PHE A 182 -14.57 -6.07 4.76
C PHE A 182 -13.96 -6.91 3.64
N GLU A 183 -12.95 -7.73 3.96
CA GLU A 183 -12.26 -8.57 2.98
C GLU A 183 -12.02 -9.99 3.51
N ARG A 184 -12.87 -10.93 3.09
CA ARG A 184 -12.80 -12.35 3.50
C ARG A 184 -11.48 -13.05 3.17
N LYS A 185 -10.76 -12.56 2.15
CA LYS A 185 -9.49 -13.09 1.66
C LYS A 185 -8.30 -12.16 1.98
N SER A 186 -8.42 -11.31 3.00
CA SER A 186 -7.31 -10.46 3.44
C SER A 186 -6.14 -11.32 3.90
N VAL A 187 -5.02 -11.24 3.16
CA VAL A 187 -3.80 -11.98 3.47
C VAL A 187 -3.19 -11.50 4.78
N ARG A 188 -3.11 -10.19 5.00
CA ARG A 188 -2.59 -9.60 6.24
C ARG A 188 -3.38 -10.08 7.46
N ALA A 189 -4.71 -10.11 7.39
CA ALA A 189 -5.55 -10.60 8.48
C ALA A 189 -5.32 -12.10 8.78
N MET A 190 -5.13 -12.93 7.75
CA MET A 190 -4.79 -14.36 7.93
C MET A 190 -3.40 -14.55 8.54
N LEU A 191 -2.41 -13.74 8.14
CA LEU A 191 -1.07 -13.76 8.72
C LEU A 191 -1.08 -13.38 10.20
N LEU A 192 -1.76 -12.29 10.56
CA LEU A 192 -1.89 -11.88 11.96
C LEU A 192 -2.60 -12.94 12.79
N LEU A 193 -3.64 -13.58 12.24
CA LEU A 193 -4.30 -14.68 12.95
C LEU A 193 -3.35 -15.86 13.15
N ALA A 194 -2.60 -16.25 12.12
CA ALA A 194 -1.62 -17.32 12.22
C ALA A 194 -0.54 -17.01 13.27
N ASP A 195 -0.05 -15.77 13.34
CA ASP A 195 0.93 -15.34 14.33
C ASP A 195 0.39 -15.47 15.76
N ILE A 196 -0.87 -15.09 16.00
CA ILE A 196 -1.53 -15.28 17.30
C ILE A 196 -1.65 -16.77 17.64
N GLU A 197 -2.11 -17.60 16.69
CA GLU A 197 -2.22 -19.04 16.91
C GLU A 197 -0.85 -19.68 17.20
N GLN A 198 0.24 -19.20 16.59
CA GLN A 198 1.60 -19.67 16.88
C GLN A 198 2.03 -19.30 18.30
N LEU A 199 1.78 -18.07 18.73
CA LEU A 199 2.11 -17.59 20.07
C LEU A 199 1.36 -18.37 21.17
N GLU A 200 0.10 -18.71 20.90
CA GLU A 200 -0.73 -19.54 21.81
C GLU A 200 -0.40 -21.05 21.74
N GLY A 201 0.52 -21.48 20.87
CA GLY A 201 0.89 -22.89 20.69
C GLY A 201 -0.10 -23.71 19.85
N ASN A 202 -1.08 -23.06 19.23
CA ASN A 202 -2.09 -23.67 18.36
C ASN A 202 -1.55 -23.86 16.92
N TYR A 203 -0.40 -24.52 16.76
CA TYR A 203 0.31 -24.63 15.48
C TYR A 203 -0.52 -25.23 14.33
N LYS A 204 -1.45 -26.16 14.62
CA LYS A 204 -2.36 -26.72 13.60
C LYS A 204 -3.34 -25.66 13.05
N ALA A 205 -3.83 -24.77 13.91
CA ALA A 205 -4.69 -23.67 13.50
C ALA A 205 -3.90 -22.65 12.67
N ALA A 206 -2.67 -22.32 13.10
CA ALA A 206 -1.77 -21.47 12.33
C ALA A 206 -1.50 -22.01 10.92
N ILE A 207 -1.14 -23.30 10.80
CA ILE A 207 -0.93 -23.95 9.49
C ILE A 207 -2.18 -23.83 8.61
N LYS A 208 -3.37 -24.06 9.18
CA LYS A 208 -4.63 -23.95 8.43
C LYS A 208 -4.82 -22.55 7.84
N GLU A 209 -4.56 -21.50 8.61
CA GLU A 209 -4.68 -20.12 8.13
C GLU A 209 -3.61 -19.78 7.08
N LEU A 210 -2.37 -20.23 7.26
CA LEU A 210 -1.30 -20.04 6.27
C LEU A 210 -1.62 -20.75 4.94
N LEU A 211 -2.16 -21.96 4.99
CA LEU A 211 -2.55 -22.70 3.77
C LEU A 211 -3.76 -22.07 3.07
N ARG A 212 -4.63 -21.34 3.78
CA ARG A 212 -5.68 -20.53 3.14
C ARG A 212 -5.08 -19.42 2.27
N ILE A 213 -3.95 -18.83 2.69
CA ILE A 213 -3.24 -17.81 1.90
C ILE A 213 -2.71 -18.42 0.62
N ARG A 214 -2.00 -19.57 0.70
CA ARG A 214 -1.49 -20.29 -0.48
C ARG A 214 -2.58 -20.49 -1.53
N GLY A 215 -3.76 -20.95 -1.13
CA GLY A 215 -4.88 -21.17 -2.05
C GLY A 215 -5.57 -19.89 -2.55
N ALA A 216 -5.43 -18.76 -1.87
CA ALA A 216 -6.07 -17.50 -2.24
C ALA A 216 -5.18 -16.60 -3.10
N LYS A 217 -3.89 -16.51 -2.77
CA LYS A 217 -2.87 -15.66 -3.40
C LYS A 217 -1.49 -16.36 -3.37
N PRO A 218 -1.17 -17.24 -4.34
CA PRO A 218 0.09 -17.98 -4.38
C PRO A 218 1.34 -17.08 -4.41
N GLU A 219 1.23 -15.85 -4.89
CA GLU A 219 2.31 -14.86 -4.89
C GLU A 219 2.82 -14.49 -3.49
N PHE A 220 2.03 -14.77 -2.44
CA PHE A 220 2.42 -14.56 -1.05
C PHE A 220 3.07 -15.78 -0.39
N VAL A 221 3.29 -16.89 -1.12
CA VAL A 221 3.93 -18.10 -0.57
C VAL A 221 5.25 -17.80 0.15
N PRO A 222 6.17 -16.96 -0.37
CA PRO A 222 7.42 -16.63 0.32
C PRO A 222 7.22 -16.12 1.75
N GLN A 223 6.17 -15.32 1.98
CA GLN A 223 5.87 -14.75 3.30
C GLN A 223 5.34 -15.80 4.30
N LEU A 224 4.94 -16.99 3.83
CA LEU A 224 4.41 -18.08 4.66
C LEU A 224 5.47 -19.05 5.15
N LEU A 225 6.58 -19.19 4.41
CA LEU A 225 7.48 -20.33 4.55
C LEU A 225 8.09 -20.47 5.94
N GLU A 226 8.65 -19.39 6.49
CA GLU A 226 9.24 -19.42 7.84
C GLU A 226 8.20 -19.72 8.93
N ARG A 227 6.97 -19.20 8.78
CA ARG A 227 5.86 -19.46 9.71
C ARG A 227 5.44 -20.92 9.66
N LEU A 228 5.29 -21.46 8.45
CA LEU A 228 4.98 -22.87 8.24
C LEU A 228 6.09 -23.76 8.82
N LYS A 229 7.35 -23.47 8.50
CA LYS A 229 8.50 -24.18 9.05
C LYS A 229 8.43 -24.23 10.57
N ASN A 230 8.31 -23.09 11.24
CA ASN A 230 8.22 -23.03 12.70
C ASN A 230 7.06 -23.89 13.24
N CYS A 231 5.88 -23.81 12.64
CA CYS A 231 4.74 -24.65 13.05
C CYS A 231 5.04 -26.15 12.94
N TYR A 232 5.60 -26.61 11.82
CA TYR A 232 5.90 -28.02 11.61
C TYR A 232 7.03 -28.52 12.50
N MET A 233 8.05 -27.70 12.78
CA MET A 233 9.12 -28.04 13.73
C MET A 233 8.56 -28.25 15.14
N HIS A 234 7.69 -27.36 15.62
CA HIS A 234 7.07 -27.50 16.95
C HIS A 234 6.13 -28.71 17.06
N LEU A 235 5.53 -29.13 15.95
CA LEU A 235 4.70 -30.34 15.88
C LEU A 235 5.53 -31.62 15.66
N GLY A 236 6.85 -31.53 15.49
CA GLY A 236 7.71 -32.67 15.14
C GLY A 236 7.32 -33.34 13.81
N SER A 237 6.75 -32.57 12.88
CA SER A 237 6.13 -33.08 11.64
C SER A 237 6.90 -32.61 10.39
N GLU A 238 8.24 -32.74 10.41
CA GLU A 238 9.12 -32.27 9.34
C GLU A 238 8.87 -32.96 7.99
N ASP A 239 8.49 -34.24 8.00
CA ASP A 239 8.19 -34.96 6.76
C ASP A 239 6.94 -34.40 6.04
N GLU A 240 5.99 -33.86 6.79
CA GLU A 240 4.81 -33.20 6.22
C GLU A 240 5.16 -31.81 5.65
N LEU A 241 6.09 -31.09 6.29
CA LEU A 241 6.65 -29.85 5.72
C LEU A 241 7.37 -30.13 4.40
N GLU A 242 8.18 -31.18 4.34
CA GLU A 242 8.90 -31.56 3.13
C GLU A 242 7.95 -31.90 1.97
N LYS A 243 6.88 -32.65 2.25
CA LYS A 243 5.81 -32.92 1.26
C LYS A 243 5.13 -31.64 0.79
N LEU A 244 4.83 -30.72 1.71
CA LEU A 244 4.21 -29.44 1.39
C LEU A 244 5.11 -28.58 0.49
N LEU A 245 6.40 -28.49 0.81
CA LEU A 245 7.37 -27.74 0.00
C LEU A 245 7.53 -28.36 -1.39
N LYS A 246 7.58 -29.69 -1.51
CA LYS A 246 7.56 -30.36 -2.83
C LYS A 246 6.34 -29.97 -3.66
N ALA A 247 5.17 -29.91 -3.03
CA ALA A 247 3.95 -29.44 -3.69
C ALA A 247 4.04 -27.95 -4.08
N MET A 248 4.59 -27.08 -3.23
CA MET A 248 4.78 -25.65 -3.57
C MET A 248 5.74 -25.43 -4.74
N VAL A 249 6.80 -26.24 -4.83
CA VAL A 249 7.73 -26.20 -5.97
C VAL A 249 7.05 -26.67 -7.25
N ALA A 250 6.28 -27.76 -7.19
CA ALA A 250 5.63 -28.34 -8.35
C ALA A 250 4.41 -27.55 -8.84
N ASP A 251 3.53 -27.13 -7.93
CA ASP A 251 2.24 -26.52 -8.25
C ASP A 251 2.36 -25.00 -8.43
N ASP A 252 3.14 -24.33 -7.56
CA ASP A 252 3.21 -22.87 -7.49
C ASP A 252 4.50 -22.31 -8.10
N SER A 253 5.42 -23.18 -8.53
CA SER A 253 6.74 -22.80 -9.07
C SER A 253 7.55 -21.89 -8.13
N SER A 254 7.33 -22.01 -6.82
CA SER A 254 7.97 -21.13 -5.83
C SER A 254 9.46 -21.42 -5.68
N THR A 255 10.30 -20.42 -5.95
CA THR A 255 11.75 -20.54 -5.80
C THR A 255 12.17 -20.55 -4.34
N GLU A 256 11.49 -19.79 -3.49
CA GLU A 256 11.75 -19.72 -2.06
C GLU A 256 11.40 -21.04 -1.38
N ALA A 257 10.33 -21.72 -1.84
CA ALA A 257 10.02 -23.07 -1.38
C ALA A 257 11.10 -24.07 -1.82
N ALA A 258 11.62 -23.95 -3.05
CA ALA A 258 12.72 -24.79 -3.56
C ALA A 258 14.00 -24.60 -2.74
N LEU A 259 14.34 -23.35 -2.40
CA LEU A 259 15.46 -23.01 -1.53
C LEU A 259 15.32 -23.60 -0.13
N MET A 260 14.15 -23.46 0.51
CA MET A 260 13.90 -24.04 1.83
C MET A 260 13.96 -25.57 1.80
N LEU A 261 13.40 -26.19 0.76
CA LEU A 261 13.44 -27.64 0.58
C LEU A 261 14.87 -28.15 0.37
N ALA A 262 15.68 -27.46 -0.44
CA ALA A 262 17.07 -27.81 -0.67
C ALA A 262 17.88 -27.79 0.63
N LYS A 263 17.65 -26.80 1.50
CA LYS A 263 18.29 -26.73 2.83
C LYS A 263 17.89 -27.93 3.71
N ILE A 264 16.60 -28.26 3.79
CA ILE A 264 16.12 -29.41 4.55
C ILE A 264 16.71 -30.73 4.01
N ILE A 265 16.81 -30.88 2.69
CA ILE A 265 17.42 -32.07 2.07
C ILE A 265 18.92 -32.14 2.39
N SER A 266 19.65 -31.03 2.29
CA SER A 266 21.09 -30.96 2.60
C SER A 266 21.39 -31.30 4.07
N GLU A 267 20.50 -30.95 5.00
CA GLU A 267 20.63 -31.33 6.41
C GLU A 267 20.36 -32.83 6.66
N LYS A 268 19.46 -33.46 5.89
CA LYS A 268 19.07 -34.88 6.07
C LYS A 268 19.90 -35.88 5.26
N SER A 269 20.33 -35.52 4.05
CA SER A 269 21.03 -36.40 3.10
C SER A 269 22.29 -35.74 2.53
N LYS A 270 22.94 -36.35 1.53
CA LYS A 270 24.11 -35.74 0.88
C LYS A 270 23.66 -34.58 -0.01
N ASN A 271 24.50 -33.55 -0.13
CA ASN A 271 24.27 -32.36 -0.96
C ASN A 271 23.86 -32.66 -2.42
N SER A 272 24.06 -33.87 -2.94
CA SER A 272 23.71 -34.27 -4.31
C SER A 272 22.24 -34.04 -4.66
N ASP A 273 21.31 -34.42 -3.78
CA ASP A 273 19.88 -34.37 -4.07
C ASP A 273 19.37 -32.92 -4.07
N ALA A 274 19.89 -32.11 -3.14
CA ALA A 274 19.63 -30.67 -3.07
C ALA A 274 20.17 -29.93 -4.31
N ILE A 275 21.37 -30.30 -4.77
CA ILE A 275 21.98 -29.75 -5.99
C ILE A 275 21.13 -30.11 -7.22
N GLU A 276 20.69 -31.35 -7.36
CA GLU A 276 19.87 -31.79 -8.49
C GLU A 276 18.52 -31.05 -8.53
N LEU A 277 17.88 -30.90 -7.37
CA LEU A 277 16.63 -30.15 -7.23
C LEU A 277 16.79 -28.70 -7.69
N LEU A 278 17.79 -27.98 -7.17
CA LEU A 278 18.01 -26.58 -7.52
C LEU A 278 18.43 -26.41 -8.98
N LYS A 279 19.24 -27.31 -9.54
CA LYS A 279 19.58 -27.30 -10.98
C LYS A 279 18.33 -27.37 -11.83
N LYS A 280 17.48 -28.37 -11.60
CA LYS A 280 16.23 -28.57 -12.35
C LYS A 280 15.28 -27.38 -12.21
N HIS A 281 15.20 -26.79 -11.01
CA HIS A 281 14.37 -25.61 -10.76
C HIS A 281 14.89 -24.39 -11.52
N LEU A 282 16.20 -24.11 -11.47
CA LEU A 282 16.84 -22.97 -12.12
C LEU A 282 16.78 -23.01 -13.64
N GLU A 283 16.74 -24.20 -14.25
CA GLU A 283 16.51 -24.36 -15.69
C GLU A 283 15.17 -23.77 -16.15
N GLN A 284 14.17 -23.79 -15.28
CA GLN A 284 12.82 -23.30 -15.57
C GLN A 284 12.56 -21.91 -14.98
N PHE A 285 13.10 -21.64 -13.80
CA PHE A 285 12.86 -20.43 -13.02
C PHE A 285 14.20 -19.81 -12.57
N PRO A 286 14.86 -19.01 -13.43
CA PRO A 286 16.11 -18.36 -13.10
C PRO A 286 15.98 -17.44 -11.88
N SER A 287 16.85 -17.62 -10.89
CA SER A 287 16.87 -16.80 -9.69
C SER A 287 18.29 -16.66 -9.16
N LEU A 288 18.67 -15.42 -8.85
CA LEU A 288 20.00 -15.11 -8.33
C LEU A 288 20.21 -15.75 -6.95
N ASN A 289 19.19 -15.75 -6.09
CA ASN A 289 19.27 -16.36 -4.77
C ASN A 289 19.40 -17.89 -4.85
N ALA A 290 18.67 -18.54 -5.76
CA ALA A 290 18.81 -19.97 -5.99
C ALA A 290 20.17 -20.33 -6.63
N LEU A 291 20.73 -19.46 -7.48
CA LEU A 291 22.07 -19.64 -8.02
C LEU A 291 23.14 -19.54 -6.92
N ILE A 292 23.04 -18.55 -6.04
CA ILE A 292 23.94 -18.38 -4.88
C ILE A 292 23.93 -19.65 -4.01
N GLU A 293 22.74 -20.14 -3.67
CA GLU A 293 22.60 -21.37 -2.87
C GLU A 293 23.18 -22.60 -3.60
N LEU A 294 22.92 -22.75 -4.90
CA LEU A 294 23.47 -23.83 -5.70
C LEU A 294 25.01 -23.80 -5.74
N LEU A 295 25.62 -22.62 -5.87
CA LEU A 295 27.06 -22.45 -5.84
C LEU A 295 27.63 -22.83 -4.46
N ASN A 296 26.99 -22.41 -3.38
CA ASN A 296 27.37 -22.78 -2.01
C ASN A 296 27.37 -24.30 -1.81
N LEU A 297 26.29 -24.99 -2.21
CA LEU A 297 26.21 -26.45 -2.08
C LEU A 297 27.27 -27.19 -2.90
N GLN A 298 27.68 -26.64 -4.05
CA GLN A 298 28.70 -27.25 -4.90
C GLN A 298 30.12 -27.09 -4.36
N LEU A 299 30.40 -26.01 -3.62
CA LEU A 299 31.74 -25.74 -3.08
C LEU A 299 32.27 -26.89 -2.20
N ASP A 300 31.38 -27.58 -1.49
CA ASP A 300 31.75 -28.68 -0.60
C ASP A 300 32.10 -29.98 -1.36
N SER A 301 31.86 -30.03 -2.67
CA SER A 301 31.89 -31.25 -3.48
C SER A 301 32.93 -31.25 -4.62
N VAL A 302 33.73 -30.19 -4.73
CA VAL A 302 34.68 -29.99 -5.83
C VAL A 302 36.12 -29.82 -5.34
N ASP A 303 37.07 -30.09 -6.22
CA ASP A 303 38.50 -29.90 -5.95
C ASP A 303 38.85 -28.40 -5.79
N GLU A 304 39.97 -28.13 -5.11
CA GLU A 304 40.39 -26.79 -4.69
C GLU A 304 40.50 -25.78 -5.84
N GLU A 305 41.00 -26.21 -7.00
CA GLU A 305 41.11 -25.35 -8.19
C GLU A 305 39.73 -24.90 -8.69
N VAL A 306 38.77 -25.82 -8.81
CA VAL A 306 37.39 -25.50 -9.22
C VAL A 306 36.69 -24.66 -8.16
N ALA A 307 36.92 -24.96 -6.88
CA ALA A 307 36.36 -24.20 -5.76
C ALA A 307 36.76 -22.72 -5.81
N THR A 308 38.00 -22.38 -6.19
CA THR A 308 38.43 -20.97 -6.32
C THR A 308 37.68 -20.22 -7.41
N GLY A 309 37.42 -20.88 -8.55
CA GLY A 309 36.59 -20.34 -9.63
C GLY A 309 35.15 -20.11 -9.20
N LEU A 310 34.52 -21.10 -8.55
CA LEU A 310 33.16 -20.99 -8.04
C LEU A 310 33.02 -19.90 -6.97
N LYS A 311 33.98 -19.75 -6.06
CA LYS A 311 34.00 -18.66 -5.06
C LYS A 311 34.01 -17.29 -5.72
N SER A 312 34.74 -17.13 -6.83
CA SER A 312 34.77 -15.86 -7.57
C SER A 312 33.40 -15.53 -8.18
N LEU A 313 32.72 -16.52 -8.75
CA LEU A 313 31.36 -16.37 -9.28
C LEU A 313 30.34 -16.10 -8.16
N LEU A 314 30.46 -16.80 -7.03
CA LEU A 314 29.63 -16.59 -5.85
C LEU A 314 29.73 -15.15 -5.34
N ASN A 315 30.95 -14.63 -5.17
CA ASN A 315 31.19 -13.26 -4.72
C ASN A 315 30.55 -12.22 -5.68
N LEU A 316 30.60 -12.47 -7.00
CA LEU A 316 29.96 -11.61 -7.99
C LEU A 316 28.43 -11.67 -7.89
N ALA A 317 27.87 -12.87 -7.72
CA ALA A 317 26.44 -13.08 -7.57
C ALA A 317 25.91 -12.40 -6.30
N GLU A 318 26.60 -12.57 -5.17
CA GLU A 318 26.25 -11.92 -3.89
C GLU A 318 26.35 -10.39 -3.98
N ALA A 319 27.41 -9.86 -4.61
CA ALA A 319 27.57 -8.42 -4.81
C ALA A 319 26.45 -7.83 -5.68
N GLN A 320 25.94 -8.60 -6.64
CA GLN A 320 24.79 -8.20 -7.45
C GLN A 320 23.49 -8.24 -6.64
N ALA A 321 23.26 -9.31 -5.87
CA ALA A 321 22.08 -9.47 -5.02
C ALA A 321 21.97 -8.36 -3.96
N GLN A 322 23.09 -7.92 -3.39
CA GLN A 322 23.10 -6.83 -2.41
C GLN A 322 22.68 -5.46 -2.99
N LYS A 323 22.87 -5.26 -4.30
CA LYS A 323 22.54 -4.00 -4.98
C LYS A 323 21.11 -3.94 -5.48
N SER A 324 20.46 -5.09 -5.70
CA SER A 324 19.07 -5.12 -6.15
C SER A 324 18.10 -4.77 -5.03
N SER A 325 17.10 -3.94 -5.35
CA SER A 325 15.87 -3.84 -4.59
C SER A 325 15.14 -5.19 -4.66
N GLU A 326 14.40 -5.56 -3.62
CA GLU A 326 13.64 -6.83 -3.62
C GLU A 326 12.18 -6.60 -4.04
N TYR A 327 11.64 -5.42 -3.73
CA TYR A 327 10.25 -5.07 -3.97
C TYR A 327 10.12 -3.73 -4.70
N GLN A 328 9.04 -3.58 -5.46
CA GLN A 328 8.63 -2.34 -6.11
C GLN A 328 7.13 -2.11 -5.98
N CYS A 329 6.76 -0.84 -5.81
CA CYS A 329 5.38 -0.40 -5.89
C CYS A 329 4.90 -0.38 -7.35
N HIS A 330 3.83 -1.11 -7.68
CA HIS A 330 3.24 -1.09 -9.02
C HIS A 330 2.59 0.26 -9.37
N HIS A 331 2.07 0.98 -8.36
CA HIS A 331 1.43 2.27 -8.56
C HIS A 331 2.42 3.43 -8.81
N CYS A 332 3.47 3.58 -7.99
CA CYS A 332 4.39 4.73 -8.07
C CYS A 332 5.84 4.40 -8.41
N GLY A 333 6.21 3.12 -8.54
CA GLY A 333 7.57 2.70 -8.84
C GLY A 333 8.54 2.77 -7.67
N PHE A 334 8.11 3.13 -6.46
CA PHE A 334 8.94 3.12 -5.25
C PHE A 334 9.58 1.75 -5.03
N GLU A 335 10.91 1.72 -4.91
CA GLU A 335 11.68 0.49 -4.71
C GLU A 335 12.20 0.38 -3.28
N THR A 336 12.24 -0.84 -2.76
CA THR A 336 12.67 -1.11 -1.37
C THR A 336 13.20 -2.54 -1.22
N LYS A 337 13.99 -2.76 -0.17
CA LYS A 337 14.46 -4.10 0.25
C LYS A 337 13.49 -4.82 1.18
N SER A 338 12.59 -4.08 1.83
CA SER A 338 11.63 -4.65 2.79
C SER A 338 10.22 -4.54 2.26
N PHE A 339 9.41 -5.55 2.51
CA PHE A 339 7.98 -5.54 2.19
C PHE A 339 7.21 -4.55 3.07
N PHE A 340 6.26 -3.83 2.47
CA PHE A 340 5.34 -2.94 3.18
C PHE A 340 3.92 -3.18 2.68
N TRP A 341 2.96 -3.31 3.60
CA TRP A 341 1.53 -3.36 3.24
C TRP A 341 1.05 -2.05 2.63
N MET A 342 1.49 -0.91 3.17
CA MET A 342 1.21 0.42 2.63
C MET A 342 2.48 1.00 2.03
N CYS A 343 2.43 1.39 0.76
CA CYS A 343 3.54 2.04 0.09
C CYS A 343 3.95 3.33 0.83
N PRO A 344 5.20 3.48 1.31
CA PRO A 344 5.64 4.68 2.00
C PRO A 344 5.54 5.96 1.17
N SER A 345 5.62 5.83 -0.17
CA SER A 345 5.56 6.94 -1.12
C SER A 345 4.13 7.33 -1.48
N CYS A 346 3.33 6.46 -2.10
CA CYS A 346 1.98 6.81 -2.57
C CYS A 346 0.84 6.50 -1.59
N LYS A 347 1.14 5.88 -0.44
CA LYS A 347 0.16 5.51 0.61
C LYS A 347 -0.95 4.55 0.18
N LYS A 348 -0.80 3.89 -0.97
CA LYS A 348 -1.70 2.81 -1.41
C LYS A 348 -1.35 1.49 -0.70
N TRP A 349 -2.38 0.70 -0.42
CA TRP A 349 -2.26 -0.63 0.18
C TRP A 349 -2.08 -1.71 -0.88
N ASP A 350 -1.36 -2.78 -0.54
CA ASP A 350 -1.15 -3.99 -1.37
C ASP A 350 -0.51 -3.74 -2.75
N GLU A 351 0.19 -2.63 -2.93
CA GLU A 351 0.85 -2.27 -4.20
C GLU A 351 2.34 -2.66 -4.25
N ILE A 352 2.91 -3.15 -3.16
CA ILE A 352 4.34 -3.52 -3.06
C ILE A 352 4.50 -4.99 -3.39
N HIS A 353 5.17 -5.31 -4.50
CA HIS A 353 5.36 -6.68 -4.98
C HIS A 353 6.84 -7.02 -5.18
N PRO A 354 7.22 -8.31 -5.09
CA PRO A 354 8.57 -8.75 -5.44
C PRO A 354 8.92 -8.44 -6.89
N LEU A 355 10.15 -7.98 -7.16
CA LEU A 355 10.60 -7.68 -8.52
C LEU A 355 10.57 -8.88 -9.47
N SER A 356 10.68 -10.10 -8.95
CA SER A 356 10.64 -11.34 -9.75
C SER A 356 9.30 -11.59 -10.44
N VAL A 357 8.22 -10.95 -9.96
CA VAL A 357 6.85 -11.09 -10.48
C VAL A 357 6.53 -10.01 -11.53
N LEU A 358 7.37 -8.98 -11.66
CA LEU A 358 7.16 -7.93 -12.64
C LEU A 358 7.49 -8.42 -14.05
N PRO A 359 6.58 -8.24 -15.03
CA PRO A 359 6.93 -8.50 -16.42
C PRO A 359 8.13 -7.61 -16.78
N ASN A 360 9.18 -8.24 -17.31
CA ASN A 360 10.39 -7.55 -17.77
C ASN A 360 9.99 -6.27 -18.49
N ARG A 361 10.48 -5.11 -18.00
CA ARG A 361 10.33 -3.83 -18.69
C ARG A 361 10.83 -4.02 -20.11
N GLN A 362 9.93 -4.23 -21.07
CA GLN A 362 10.22 -3.84 -22.43
C GLN A 362 10.45 -2.34 -22.34
N THR A 363 11.71 -1.94 -22.41
CA THR A 363 12.12 -0.57 -22.64
C THR A 363 11.46 -0.13 -23.93
N SER A 364 10.26 0.45 -23.84
CA SER A 364 9.68 1.27 -24.89
C SER A 364 10.57 2.49 -24.98
N ILE A 365 11.61 2.37 -25.80
CA ILE A 365 12.27 3.50 -26.44
C ILE A 365 11.18 4.15 -27.28
N THR A 366 10.47 5.11 -26.69
CA THR A 366 9.65 6.04 -27.45
C THR A 366 10.62 6.94 -28.21
N ASN A 367 10.90 6.56 -29.46
CA ASN A 367 11.18 7.53 -30.50
C ASN A 367 9.90 8.33 -30.72
N GLN A 368 9.92 9.60 -30.34
CA GLN A 368 9.23 10.70 -31.04
C GLN A 368 9.87 12.03 -30.63
#